data_AF-A0A971QCM5-F1
#
_entry.id   AF-A0A971QCM5-F1
#
_cell.length_a   1.000
_cell.length_b   1.000
_cell.length_c   1.000
_cell.angle_alpha   90.00
_cell.angle_beta   90.00
_cell.angle_gamma   90.00
#
_symmetry.space_group_name_H-M   'P 1'
#
loop_
_entity.id
_entity.type
_entity.pdbx_description
1 polymer ?
#
loop_
_entity_poly.entity_id
_entity_poly.type
_entity_poly.pdbx_seq_one_letter_code
_entity_poly.pdbx_strand_id
1 'polypeptide(L)' 'MFGIEDPCVWMAYLLSVASTILCIIYGAINWNRGDDTVQAEDFQWIAEERKVEEET' A
#
# COMPACT_ATOMS: atom_id res chain seq x y z
N MET A 1 16.70 20.97 -31.47
CA MET A 1 17.02 20.07 -30.34
C MET A 1 15.80 19.90 -29.45
N PHE A 2 14.88 19.01 -29.84
CA PHE A 2 14.08 18.26 -28.87
C PHE A 2 14.33 16.75 -28.99
N GLY A 3 15.44 16.37 -29.65
CA GLY A 3 16.25 15.16 -29.45
C GLY A 3 15.61 13.78 -29.64
N ILE A 4 14.29 13.71 -29.74
CA ILE A 4 13.52 12.48 -29.79
C ILE A 4 12.70 12.54 -31.08
N GLU A 5 13.34 12.20 -32.19
CA GLU A 5 12.68 12.07 -33.50
C GLU A 5 11.98 10.70 -33.64
N ASP A 6 12.29 9.77 -32.73
CA ASP A 6 11.83 8.39 -32.77
C ASP A 6 10.56 8.18 -31.93
N PRO A 7 9.41 7.85 -32.55
CA PRO A 7 8.15 7.60 -31.84
C PRO A 7 8.25 6.43 -30.86
N CYS A 8 9.19 5.50 -31.07
CA CYS A 8 9.46 4.40 -30.16
C CYS A 8 9.97 4.87 -28.78
N VAL A 9 10.84 5.88 -28.76
CA VAL A 9 11.42 6.43 -27.53
C VAL A 9 10.36 7.23 -26.77
N TRP A 10 9.53 8.00 -27.47
CA TRP A 10 8.40 8.70 -26.87
C TRP A 10 7.42 7.71 -26.20
N MET A 11 7.11 6.61 -26.89
CA MET A 11 6.24 5.56 -26.34
C MET A 11 6.87 4.87 -25.13
N ALA A 12 8.19 4.65 -25.13
CA ALA A 12 8.90 4.10 -23.98
C ALA A 12 8.80 5.02 -22.75
N TYR A 13 9.04 6.33 -22.92
CA TYR A 13 8.87 7.30 -21.83
C TYR A 13 7.43 7.31 -21.29
N LEU A 14 6.44 7.29 -22.17
CA LEU A 14 5.03 7.30 -21.78
C LEU A 14 4.68 6.01 -21.01
N LEU A 15 5.14 4.85 -21.45
CA LEU A 15 4.97 3.58 -20.74
C LEU A 15 5.67 3.59 -19.37
N SER A 16 6.90 4.09 -19.29
CA SER A 16 7.63 4.16 -18.03
C SER A 16 6.91 5.04 -17.01
N VAL A 17 6.46 6.22 -17.43
CA VAL A 17 5.69 7.14 -16.57
C VAL A 17 4.37 6.51 -16.16
N ALA A 18 3.64 5.88 -17.10
CA ALA A 18 2.39 5.19 -16.79
C ALA A 18 2.60 4.04 -15.79
N SER A 19 3.66 3.26 -15.95
CA SER A 19 4.02 2.17 -15.02
C SER A 19 4.29 2.71 -13.61
N THR A 20 5.09 3.79 -13.49
CA THR A 20 5.34 4.44 -12.20
C THR A 20 4.04 4.93 -11.55
N ILE A 21 3.15 5.56 -12.31
CA ILE A 21 1.85 6.02 -11.81
C ILE A 21 1.00 4.84 -11.32
N LEU A 22 0.94 3.75 -12.09
CA LEU A 22 0.21 2.54 -11.70
C LEU A 22 0.76 1.93 -10.40
N CYS A 23 2.08 1.86 -10.24
CA CYS A 23 2.71 1.37 -9.00
C CYS A 23 2.34 2.24 -7.79
N ILE A 24 2.35 3.57 -7.95
CA ILE A 24 1.99 4.50 -6.87
C ILE A 24 0.51 4.37 -6.50
N ILE A 25 -0.39 4.34 -7.50
CA ILE A 25 -1.83 4.20 -7.27
C ILE A 25 -2.12 2.87 -6.59
N TYR A 26 -1.57 1.77 -7.11
CA TYR A 26 -1.75 0.45 -6.51
C TYR A 26 -1.22 0.41 -5.08
N GLY A 27 -0.02 0.94 -4.85
CA GLY A 27 0.56 1.06 -3.51
C GLY A 27 -0.33 1.85 -2.57
N ALA A 28 -0.84 3.01 -2.99
CA ALA A 28 -1.73 3.84 -2.18
C ALA A 28 -3.06 3.14 -1.86
N ILE A 29 -3.69 2.48 -2.83
CA ILE A 29 -4.94 1.72 -2.61
C ILE A 29 -4.68 0.52 -1.70
N ASN A 30 -3.61 -0.24 -1.94
CA ASN A 30 -3.29 -1.44 -1.18
C ASN A 30 -2.79 -1.12 0.23
N TRP A 31 -2.12 0.01 0.43
CA TRP A 31 -1.70 0.50 1.74
C TRP A 31 -2.91 0.70 2.66
N ASN A 32 -4.04 1.18 2.12
CA ASN A 32 -5.27 1.34 2.87
C ASN A 32 -6.09 0.03 3.03
N ARG A 33 -5.67 -1.07 2.39
CA ARG A 33 -6.28 -2.40 2.54
C ARG A 33 -5.47 -3.32 3.46
N GLY A 34 -4.23 -2.96 3.75
CA GLY A 34 -3.41 -3.56 4.81
C GLY A 34 -3.71 -2.99 6.20
N ASP A 35 -4.91 -2.44 6.39
CA ASP A 35 -5.47 -2.35 7.72
C ASP A 35 -5.69 -3.81 8.13
N ASP A 36 -4.76 -4.33 8.93
CA ASP A 36 -5.04 -5.37 9.90
C ASP A 36 -6.31 -4.90 10.61
N THR A 37 -7.47 -5.30 10.06
CA THR A 37 -8.75 -5.08 10.69
C THR A 37 -8.57 -5.77 12.03
N VAL A 38 -8.34 -4.99 13.09
CA VAL A 38 -8.08 -5.47 14.45
C VAL A 38 -9.03 -6.63 14.65
N GLN A 39 -8.47 -7.84 14.59
CA GLN A 39 -9.32 -9.01 14.45
C GLN A 39 -10.14 -9.06 15.73
N ALA A 40 -11.36 -9.55 15.66
CA ALA A 40 -12.17 -9.72 16.88
C ALA A 40 -11.40 -10.52 17.97
N GLU A 41 -10.40 -11.31 17.56
CA GLU A 41 -9.45 -12.04 18.38
C GLU A 41 -8.46 -11.12 19.16
N ASP A 42 -8.00 -10.00 18.58
CA ASP A 42 -7.14 -9.02 19.27
C ASP A 42 -7.89 -8.36 20.44
N PHE A 43 -9.19 -8.08 20.25
CA PHE A 43 -10.03 -7.55 21.33
C PHE A 43 -10.20 -8.54 22.49
N GLN A 44 -10.22 -9.85 22.21
CA GLN A 44 -10.32 -10.87 23.25
C GLN A 44 -9.02 -10.99 24.05
N TRP A 45 -7.87 -10.94 23.37
CA TRP A 45 -6.55 -10.93 24.01
C TRP A 45 -6.36 -9.71 24.92
N ILE A 46 -6.69 -8.51 24.45
CA ILE A 46 -6.61 -7.28 25.26
C ILE A 46 -7.52 -7.37 26.50
N ALA A 47 -8.70 -7.98 26.37
CA ALA A 47 -9.63 -8.16 27.47
C ALA A 47 -9.17 -9.22 28.48
N GLU A 48 -8.46 -10.27 28.04
CA GLU A 48 -7.84 -11.25 28.95
C GLU A 48 -6.63 -10.69 29.68
N GLU A 49 -5.72 -9.97 28.99
CA GLU A 49 -4.55 -9.35 29.62
C GLU A 49 -4.95 -8.41 30.76
N ARG A 50 -5.97 -7.57 30.54
CA ARG A 50 -6.48 -6.66 31.59
C ARG A 50 -7.03 -7.39 32.81
N LYS A 51 -7.63 -8.56 32.64
CA LYS A 51 -8.16 -9.34 33.78
C LYS A 51 -7.03 -9.93 34.61
N VAL A 52 -5.98 -10.44 33.95
CA VAL A 52 -4.80 -10.99 34.64
C VAL A 52 -4.06 -9.91 35.44
N GLU A 53 -3.96 -8.70 34.91
CA GLU A 53 -3.39 -7.55 35.64
C GLU A 53 -4.24 -7.10 36.84
N GLU A 54 -5.57 -7.07 36.70
CA GLU A 54 -6.46 -6.67 37.80
C GLU A 54 -6.58 -7.75 38.91
N GLU A 55 -6.27 -9.02 38.60
CA GLU A 55 -6.28 -10.14 39.55
C GLU A 55 -4.91 -10.39 40.24
N THR A 56 -3.83 -9.69 39.86
CA THR A 56 -2.48 -9.82 40.47
C THR A 56 -2.19 -8.71 41.47
#